data_AF-A0A662HZ65-F1
#
_entry.id   AF-A0A662HZ65-F1
#
_cell.length_a   1.000
_cell.length_b   1.000
_cell.length_c   1.000
_cell.angle_alpha   90.00
_cell.angle_beta   90.00
_cell.angle_gamma   90.00
#
_symmetry.space_group_name_H-M   'P 1'
#
loop_
_entity.id
_entity.type
_entity.pdbx_description
1 polymer ?
#
loop_
_entity_poly.entity_id
_entity_poly.type
_entity_poly.pdbx_seq_one_letter_code
_entity_poly.pdbx_strand_id
1 'polypeptide(L)'
;MDRWMAEGFRLVRIVAEKKLSQTKGGIVTLSSKDLRRYYGGRKTSKREVICFSRALKELAKQLKATSLKHKYVFKREKLETWLKETALS
;
A
#
# COMPACT_ATOMS: atom_id res chain seq x y z
N MET A 1 -15.81 -6.07 8.79
CA MET A 1 -14.53 -5.37 8.60
C MET A 1 -14.81 -3.87 8.65
N ASP A 2 -14.06 -3.10 9.45
CA ASP A 2 -14.31 -1.66 9.66
C ASP A 2 -14.32 -0.90 8.32
N ARG A 3 -15.36 -0.07 8.05
CA ARG A 3 -15.51 0.69 6.79
C ARG A 3 -14.24 1.49 6.43
N TRP A 4 -13.51 1.93 7.45
CA TRP A 4 -12.26 2.68 7.33
C TRP A 4 -11.06 1.82 6.89
N MET A 5 -11.06 0.53 7.21
CA MET A 5 -10.00 -0.40 6.81
C MET A 5 -10.15 -0.77 5.33
N ALA A 6 -11.38 -1.00 4.85
CA ALA A 6 -11.65 -1.23 3.44
C ALA A 6 -11.21 -0.02 2.58
N GLU A 7 -11.50 1.20 3.06
CA GLU A 7 -11.02 2.43 2.43
C GLU A 7 -9.48 2.50 2.42
N GLY A 8 -8.83 2.14 3.52
CA GLY A 8 -7.36 2.06 3.60
C GLY A 8 -6.77 1.08 2.60
N PHE A 9 -7.31 -0.14 2.50
CA PHE A 9 -6.82 -1.16 1.56
C PHE A 9 -6.99 -0.74 0.10
N ARG A 10 -8.11 -0.08 -0.25
CA ARG A 10 -8.31 0.50 -1.59
C ARG A 10 -7.21 1.50 -1.93
N LEU A 11 -6.83 2.37 -0.99
CA LEU A 11 -5.72 3.32 -1.18
C LEU A 11 -4.37 2.60 -1.34
N VAL A 12 -4.14 1.54 -0.55
CA VAL A 12 -2.92 0.72 -0.65
C VAL A 12 -2.81 0.03 -2.02
N ARG A 13 -3.91 -0.52 -2.56
CA ARG A 13 -3.94 -1.14 -3.89
C ARG A 13 -3.46 -0.18 -4.98
N ILE A 14 -4.06 1.02 -5.05
CA ILE A 14 -3.70 2.05 -6.04
C ILE A 14 -2.20 2.39 -5.97
N VAL A 15 -1.68 2.58 -4.75
CA VAL A 15 -0.26 2.91 -4.54
C VAL A 15 0.64 1.73 -4.91
N ALA A 16 0.26 0.50 -4.56
CA ALA A 16 1.00 -0.71 -4.86
C ALA A 16 1.08 -0.97 -6.37
N GLU A 17 -0.04 -0.87 -7.09
CA GLU A 17 -0.11 -1.03 -8.56
C GLU A 17 0.79 -0.02 -9.27
N LYS A 18 0.70 1.27 -8.90
CA LYS A 18 1.56 2.32 -9.45
C LYS A 18 3.04 2.11 -9.12
N LYS A 19 3.37 1.61 -7.92
CA LYS A 19 4.75 1.31 -7.55
C LYS A 19 5.32 0.12 -8.31
N LEU A 20 4.52 -0.92 -8.50
CA LEU A 20 4.91 -2.13 -9.23
C LEU A 20 5.19 -1.85 -10.71
N SER A 21 4.44 -0.94 -11.34
CA SER A 21 4.71 -0.54 -12.73
C SER A 21 5.99 0.30 -12.88
N GLN A 22 6.40 1.01 -11.83
CA GLN A 22 7.60 1.86 -11.83
C GLN A 22 8.88 1.16 -11.35
N THR A 23 8.75 0.08 -10.58
CA THR A 23 9.89 -0.62 -9.98
C THR A 23 10.20 -1.87 -10.82
N LYS A 24 11.44 -2.04 -11.30
CA LYS A 24 11.86 -3.23 -12.08
C LYS A 24 12.57 -4.31 -11.25
N GLY A 25 12.67 -4.14 -9.93
CA GLY A 25 13.37 -5.07 -9.02
C GLY A 25 12.44 -6.01 -8.23
N GLY A 26 13.04 -7.03 -7.60
CA GLY A 26 12.34 -8.03 -6.77
C GLY A 26 11.82 -7.52 -5.42
N ILE A 27 12.05 -6.25 -5.10
CA ILE A 27 11.62 -5.61 -3.86
C ILE A 27 10.87 -4.32 -4.20
N VAL A 28 9.78 -4.07 -3.47
CA VAL A 28 8.98 -2.84 -3.57
C VAL A 28 8.90 -2.18 -2.20
N THR A 29 9.08 -0.87 -2.15
CA THR A 29 8.87 -0.11 -0.91
C THR A 29 7.62 0.75 -0.99
N LEU A 30 6.79 0.68 0.05
CA LEU A 30 5.59 1.49 0.21
C LEU A 30 5.69 2.33 1.49
N SER A 31 5.22 3.57 1.41
CA SER A 31 5.21 4.52 2.53
C SER A 31 4.03 5.48 2.42
N SER A 32 3.68 6.15 3.51
CA SER A 32 2.64 7.20 3.49
C SER A 32 3.02 8.41 2.62
N LYS A 33 4.29 8.56 2.23
CA LYS A 33 4.72 9.57 1.23
C LYS A 33 4.27 9.21 -0.18
N ASP A 34 4.17 7.92 -0.48
CA ASP A 34 3.74 7.43 -1.80
C ASP A 34 2.26 7.76 -2.04
N LEU A 35 1.43 7.69 -1.00
CA LEU A 35 0.03 8.12 -1.09
C LEU A 35 -0.09 9.57 -1.59
N ARG A 36 0.71 10.49 -1.04
CA ARG A 36 0.74 11.90 -1.49
C ARG A 36 1.22 12.05 -2.93
N ARG A 37 2.21 11.24 -3.33
CA ARG A 37 2.81 11.30 -4.67
C ARG A 37 1.89 10.77 -5.76
N TYR A 38 1.10 9.75 -5.47
CA TYR A 38 0.31 9.03 -6.48
C TYR A 38 -1.14 9.50 -6.61
N TYR A 39 -1.60 10.40 -5.73
CA TYR A 39 -2.91 11.05 -5.80
C TYR A 39 -2.93 12.37 -6.59
N GLY A 40 -2.15 12.43 -7.68
CA GLY A 40 -2.43 13.26 -8.86
C GLY A 40 -2.80 14.73 -8.62
N GLY A 41 -2.17 15.42 -7.69
CA GLY A 41 -2.37 16.86 -7.48
C GLY A 41 -3.56 17.25 -6.59
N ARG A 42 -4.33 16.29 -6.05
CA ARG A 42 -5.32 16.59 -5.00
C ARG A 42 -4.71 16.50 -3.60
N LYS A 43 -5.15 17.36 -2.69
CA LYS A 43 -4.71 17.34 -1.29
C LYS A 43 -5.25 16.06 -0.62
N THR A 44 -4.35 15.16 -0.24
CA THR A 44 -4.70 13.99 0.59
C THR A 44 -5.19 14.46 1.96
N SER A 45 -6.37 14.03 2.36
CA SER A 45 -6.96 14.38 3.66
C SER A 45 -6.26 13.64 4.82
N LYS A 46 -6.33 14.21 6.03
CA LYS A 46 -5.80 13.56 7.25
C LYS A 46 -6.41 12.17 7.47
N ARG A 47 -7.71 12.01 7.15
CA ARG A 47 -8.42 10.73 7.22
C ARG A 47 -7.82 9.69 6.28
N GLU A 48 -7.61 10.03 5.01
CA GLU A 48 -7.01 9.11 4.03
C GLU A 48 -5.61 8.66 4.46
N VAL A 49 -4.80 9.58 5.00
CA VAL A 49 -3.47 9.24 5.53
C VAL A 49 -3.57 8.24 6.69
N ILE A 50 -4.53 8.42 7.60
CA ILE A 50 -4.74 7.51 8.74
C ILE A 50 -5.22 6.14 8.24
N CYS A 51 -6.25 6.10 7.40
CA CYS A 51 -6.78 4.86 6.81
C CYS A 51 -5.70 4.08 6.06
N PHE A 52 -4.94 4.77 5.20
CA PHE A 52 -3.84 4.17 4.46
C PHE A 52 -2.75 3.64 5.38
N SER A 53 -2.32 4.43 6.38
CA SER A 53 -1.22 4.02 7.27
C SER A 53 -1.60 2.81 8.12
N ARG A 54 -2.87 2.72 8.56
CA ARG A 54 -3.39 1.54 9.26
C ARG A 54 -3.43 0.32 8.35
N ALA A 55 -4.01 0.44 7.15
CA ALA A 55 -4.09 -0.66 6.19
C ALA A 55 -2.70 -1.12 5.72
N LEU A 56 -1.76 -0.19 5.50
CA LEU A 56 -0.40 -0.53 5.12
C LEU A 56 0.34 -1.29 6.24
N LYS A 57 0.12 -0.92 7.51
CA LYS A 57 0.68 -1.66 8.65
C LYS A 57 0.12 -3.08 8.74
N GLU A 58 -1.18 -3.26 8.51
CA GLU A 58 -1.79 -4.60 8.49
C GLU A 58 -1.31 -5.42 7.29
N LEU A 59 -1.22 -4.84 6.09
CA LEU A 59 -0.65 -5.51 4.93
C LEU A 59 0.80 -5.94 5.18
N ALA A 60 1.59 -5.06 5.82
CA ALA A 60 2.98 -5.37 6.15
C ALA A 60 3.09 -6.58 7.09
N LYS A 61 2.18 -6.72 8.06
CA LYS A 61 2.11 -7.91 8.91
C LYS A 61 1.71 -9.15 8.11
N GLN A 62 0.66 -9.06 7.30
CA GLN A 62 0.14 -10.17 6.49
C GLN A 62 1.22 -10.73 5.54
N LEU A 63 1.96 -9.86 4.85
CA LEU A 63 2.97 -10.27 3.87
C LEU A 63 4.36 -10.50 4.48
N LYS A 64 4.51 -10.33 5.80
CA LYS A 64 5.80 -10.36 6.52
C LYS A 64 6.82 -9.39 5.89
N ALA A 65 6.40 -8.16 5.64
CA ALA A 65 7.24 -7.11 5.09
C ALA A 65 8.23 -6.57 6.15
N THR A 66 9.42 -6.16 5.71
CA THR A 66 10.41 -5.55 6.61
C THR A 66 10.03 -4.09 6.86
N SER A 67 9.89 -3.70 8.12
CA SER A 67 9.64 -2.31 8.51
C SER A 67 10.96 -1.53 8.58
N LEU A 68 11.05 -0.41 7.86
CA LEU A 68 12.18 0.52 7.89
C LEU A 68 11.69 1.92 8.22
N LYS A 69 11.62 2.25 9.53
CA LYS A 69 11.27 3.56 10.13
C LYS A 69 9.99 4.22 9.58
N HIS A 70 9.99 4.66 8.33
CA HIS A 70 8.89 5.37 7.64
C HIS A 70 8.33 4.63 6.41
N LYS A 71 8.86 3.44 6.09
CA LYS A 71 8.45 2.64 4.91
C LYS A 71 8.43 1.16 5.24
N TYR A 72 7.69 0.40 4.44
CA TYR A 72 7.66 -1.05 4.47
C TYR A 72 8.24 -1.60 3.18
N VAL A 73 9.06 -2.64 3.31
CA VAL A 73 9.77 -3.31 2.22
C VAL A 73 9.11 -4.66 1.98
N PHE A 74 8.51 -4.81 0.79
CA PHE A 74 7.80 -6.00 0.36
C PHE A 74 8.64 -6.75 -0.66
N LYS A 75 8.60 -8.09 -0.59
CA LYS A 75 8.95 -8.90 -1.77
C LYS A 75 7.92 -8.65 -2.85
N ARG A 76 8.37 -8.41 -4.08
CA ARG A 76 7.51 -8.10 -5.22
C ARG A 76 6.44 -9.17 -5.42
N GLU A 77 6.86 -10.44 -5.47
CA GLU A 77 5.99 -11.60 -5.68
C GLU A 77 4.79 -11.61 -4.72
N LYS A 78 5.03 -11.35 -3.43
CA LYS A 78 3.98 -11.37 -2.39
C LYS A 78 2.97 -10.26 -2.57
N LEU A 79 3.45 -9.07 -2.97
CA LEU A 79 2.61 -7.92 -3.20
C LEU A 79 1.76 -8.10 -4.47
N GLU A 80 2.33 -8.71 -5.52
CA GLU A 80 1.61 -9.05 -6.75
C GLU A 80 0.55 -10.15 -6.51
N THR A 81 0.88 -11.19 -5.74
CA THR A 81 -0.09 -12.23 -5.35
C THR A 81 -1.24 -11.61 -4.56
N TRP A 82 -0.95 -10.78 -3.56
CA TRP A 82 -1.98 -10.09 -2.79
C TRP A 82 -2.91 -9.23 -3.67
N LEU A 83 -2.37 -8.52 -4.66
CA LEU A 83 -3.17 -7.74 -5.59
C LEU A 83 -4.10 -8.61 -6.45
N LYS A 84 -3.60 -9.76 -6.91
CA LYS A 84 -4.40 -10.73 -7.68
C LYS A 84 -5.53 -11.34 -6.84
N GLU A 85 -5.22 -11.79 -5.62
CA GLU A 85 -6.21 -12.37 -4.70
C GLU A 85 -7.29 -11.35 -4.33
N THR A 86 -6.91 -10.11 -4.06
CA THR A 86 -7.86 -9.04 -3.72
C THR A 86 -8.66 -8.53 -4.93
N ALA A 87 -8.24 -8.83 -6.17
CA ALA A 87 -9.01 -8.50 -7.36
C ALA A 87 -10.13 -9.51 -7.66
N LEU A 88 -10.03 -10.72 -7.08
CA LEU A 88 -10.97 -11.82 -7.27
C LEU A 88 -12.02 -11.94 -6.14
N SER A 89 -11.87 -11.16 -5.07
CA SER A 89 -12.82 -11.05 -3.94
C SER A 89 -13.63 -9.76 -4.00
#